data_AF-A0A2M8JXM4-F1
#
_entry.id   AF-A0A2M8JXM4-F1
#
_cell.length_a   1.000
_cell.length_b   1.000
_cell.length_c   1.000
_cell.angle_alpha   90.00
_cell.angle_beta   90.00
_cell.angle_gamma   90.00
#
_symmetry.space_group_name_H-M   'P 1'
#
loop_
_entity.id
_entity.type
_entity.pdbx_description
1 polymer ?
#
loop_
_entity_poly.entity_id
_entity_poly.type
_entity_poly.pdbx_seq_one_letter_code
_entity_poly.pdbx_strand_id
1 'polypeptide(L)'
;MKHLLIVFTFLFGCFFVNAQKVVHPLIPVYGPVTEVPFAIDIMDKKGEYKVLVDITSPSANPKEISEFFENIARIANLHVAGGVNPKKLKVVAVVHGGAVPFIVNNETYKQKFGVDNPNLPLFTAIKNAGIPLYVCGQTLFKRKVDPATLAPEFETVLSAITTVTTYVNKGYVFLKF
;
A
#
# COMPACT_ATOMS: atom_id res chain seq x y z
N MET A 1 65.36 33.21 -14.69
CA MET A 1 65.64 31.81 -14.31
C MET A 1 65.03 31.60 -12.93
N LYS A 2 64.04 30.76 -12.64
CA LYS A 2 63.45 29.59 -13.30
C LYS A 2 61.97 29.55 -12.89
N HIS A 3 61.15 29.00 -13.79
CA HIS A 3 59.70 28.83 -13.68
C HIS A 3 59.31 27.99 -12.44
N LEU A 4 58.35 28.46 -11.65
CA LEU A 4 57.70 27.66 -10.62
C LEU A 4 56.35 27.18 -11.20
N LEU A 5 56.30 25.90 -11.56
CA LEU A 5 55.11 25.23 -12.10
C LEU A 5 54.00 25.16 -11.04
N ILE A 6 52.83 25.71 -11.37
CA ILE A 6 51.58 25.48 -10.65
C ILE A 6 50.98 24.17 -11.18
N VAL A 7 51.04 23.10 -10.40
CA VAL A 7 50.33 21.85 -10.67
C VAL A 7 48.96 21.94 -9.99
N PHE A 8 47.92 22.19 -10.79
CA PHE A 8 46.54 22.18 -10.32
C PHE A 8 46.00 20.74 -10.43
N THR A 9 46.16 19.96 -9.37
CA THR A 9 45.63 18.60 -9.30
C THR A 9 44.11 18.67 -9.13
N PHE A 10 43.38 18.54 -10.24
CA PHE A 10 41.92 18.42 -10.24
C PHE A 10 41.55 17.03 -9.68
N LEU A 11 41.36 16.93 -8.36
CA LEU A 11 40.78 15.75 -7.73
C LEU A 11 39.31 15.65 -8.16
N PHE A 12 39.05 14.91 -9.23
CA PHE A 12 37.70 14.50 -9.62
C PHE A 12 37.26 13.39 -8.66
N GLY A 13 36.82 13.79 -7.47
CA GLY A 13 36.20 12.88 -6.50
C GLY A 13 34.94 12.29 -7.12
N CYS A 14 35.00 11.01 -7.51
CA CYS A 14 33.82 10.25 -7.86
C CYS A 14 32.92 10.16 -6.63
N PHE A 15 31.90 11.01 -6.57
CA PHE A 15 30.79 10.80 -5.67
C PHE A 15 30.09 9.51 -6.12
N PHE A 16 30.30 8.42 -5.37
CA PHE A 16 29.45 7.24 -5.49
C PHE A 16 28.06 7.63 -5.01
N VAL A 17 27.20 8.03 -5.94
CA VAL A 17 25.76 8.10 -5.72
C VAL A 17 25.30 6.66 -5.51
N ASN A 18 25.14 6.24 -4.26
CA ASN A 18 24.43 5.00 -3.95
C ASN A 18 22.96 5.22 -4.32
N ALA A 19 22.59 4.86 -5.55
CA ALA A 19 21.20 4.82 -5.96
C ALA A 19 20.48 3.77 -5.09
N GLN A 20 19.59 4.24 -4.20
CA GLN A 20 18.86 3.36 -3.30
C GLN A 20 17.89 2.50 -4.13
N LYS A 21 18.01 1.19 -4.02
CA LYS A 21 17.25 0.25 -4.87
C LYS A 21 15.80 0.15 -4.39
N VAL A 22 14.87 0.50 -5.28
CA VAL A 22 13.42 0.34 -5.07
C VAL A 22 12.96 -1.01 -5.61
N VAL A 23 12.19 -1.76 -4.82
CA VAL A 23 11.72 -3.12 -5.17
C VAL A 23 10.22 -3.31 -4.92
N HIS A 24 9.65 -4.32 -5.58
CA HIS A 24 8.22 -4.70 -5.52
C HIS A 24 8.05 -6.23 -5.47
N PRO A 25 8.49 -6.89 -4.38
CA PRO A 25 8.70 -8.34 -4.39
C PRO A 25 7.42 -9.19 -4.35
N LEU A 26 6.25 -8.63 -4.00
CA LEU A 26 4.99 -9.36 -3.91
C LEU A 26 3.87 -8.77 -4.79
N ILE A 27 3.70 -7.45 -4.75
CA ILE A 27 2.75 -6.73 -5.60
C ILE A 27 3.58 -5.86 -6.55
N PRO A 28 3.75 -6.28 -7.82
CA PRO A 28 4.51 -5.52 -8.81
C PRO A 28 3.93 -4.11 -9.01
N VAL A 29 4.77 -3.14 -9.38
CA VAL A 29 4.41 -1.75 -9.72
C VAL A 29 3.94 -0.88 -8.55
N TYR A 30 3.29 -1.46 -7.54
CA TYR A 30 2.65 -0.70 -6.45
C TYR A 30 3.32 -0.89 -5.10
N GLY A 31 3.23 0.11 -4.22
CA GLY A 31 3.76 0.03 -2.87
C GLY A 31 5.29 -0.15 -2.87
N PRO A 32 6.04 0.79 -3.49
CA PRO A 32 7.48 0.71 -3.60
C PRO A 32 8.11 0.64 -2.23
N VAL A 33 9.08 -0.27 -2.07
CA VAL A 33 9.89 -0.35 -0.86
C VAL A 33 11.33 -0.13 -1.22
N THR A 34 12.01 0.66 -0.40
CA THR A 34 13.40 1.03 -0.64
C THR A 34 14.29 0.19 0.27
N GLU A 35 15.32 -0.43 -0.29
CA GLU A 35 16.31 -1.17 0.50
C GLU A 35 17.02 -0.19 1.47
N VAL A 36 17.05 -0.53 2.75
CA VAL A 36 17.69 0.30 3.79
C VAL A 36 18.96 -0.41 4.27
N PRO A 37 20.13 -0.15 3.68
CA PRO A 37 21.35 -0.93 3.93
C PRO A 37 21.90 -0.78 5.35
N PHE A 38 21.44 0.24 6.08
CA PHE A 38 21.79 0.51 7.47
C PHE A 38 20.72 0.03 8.47
N ALA A 39 19.69 -0.69 8.01
CA ALA A 39 18.67 -1.25 8.90
C ALA A 39 19.24 -2.39 9.74
N ILE A 40 18.90 -2.39 11.03
CA ILE A 40 19.11 -3.54 11.89
C ILE A 40 17.96 -4.52 11.64
N ASP A 41 18.30 -5.77 11.32
CA ASP A 41 17.33 -6.81 11.04
C ASP A 41 16.70 -7.33 12.34
N ILE A 42 15.47 -6.91 12.60
CA ILE A 42 14.66 -7.33 13.77
C ILE A 42 13.51 -8.27 13.39
N MET A 43 13.30 -8.56 12.10
CA MET A 43 12.19 -9.40 11.65
C MET A 43 12.53 -10.88 11.76
N ASP A 44 11.62 -11.66 12.33
CA ASP A 44 11.71 -13.12 12.26
C ASP A 44 11.28 -13.60 10.86
N LYS A 45 12.25 -13.87 9.99
CA LYS A 45 12.03 -14.37 8.62
C LYS A 45 11.25 -15.69 8.57
N LYS A 46 11.24 -16.47 9.66
CA LYS A 46 10.51 -17.73 9.77
C LYS A 46 9.12 -17.54 10.39
N GLY A 47 8.80 -16.36 10.91
CA GLY A 47 7.54 -16.04 11.56
C GLY A 47 6.34 -16.06 10.60
N GLU A 48 5.15 -16.21 11.18
CA GLU A 48 3.88 -15.97 10.49
C GLU A 48 3.39 -14.55 10.83
N TYR A 49 3.16 -13.75 9.79
CA TYR A 49 2.73 -12.36 9.93
C TYR A 49 1.29 -12.23 9.46
N LYS A 50 0.42 -11.73 10.35
CA LYS A 50 -1.00 -11.49 10.07
C LYS A 50 -1.29 -10.02 10.27
N VAL A 51 -1.70 -9.33 9.22
CA VAL A 51 -1.92 -7.88 9.23
C VAL A 51 -3.30 -7.56 8.73
N LEU A 52 -4.04 -6.81 9.53
CA LEU A 52 -5.32 -6.21 9.18
C LEU A 52 -5.08 -4.72 8.97
N VAL A 53 -5.44 -4.24 7.78
CA VAL A 53 -5.30 -2.84 7.37
C VAL A 53 -6.68 -2.19 7.37
N ASP A 54 -6.92 -1.25 8.28
CA ASP A 54 -8.15 -0.47 8.35
C ASP A 54 -7.95 0.87 7.66
N ILE A 55 -8.69 1.14 6.58
CA ILE A 55 -8.53 2.36 5.79
C ILE A 55 -9.77 3.23 5.94
N THR A 56 -9.55 4.43 6.45
CA THR A 56 -10.58 5.39 6.81
C THR A 56 -10.39 6.74 6.14
N SER A 57 -9.15 7.09 5.82
CA SER A 57 -8.80 8.40 5.29
C SER A 57 -9.17 8.53 3.80
N PRO A 58 -9.78 9.67 3.39
CA PRO A 58 -10.03 9.95 1.98
C PRO A 58 -8.72 10.18 1.22
N SER A 59 -8.69 9.92 -0.09
CA SER A 59 -7.54 10.33 -0.91
C SER A 59 -7.39 11.85 -0.89
N ALA A 60 -6.16 12.34 -0.73
CA ALA A 60 -5.85 13.77 -0.78
C ALA A 60 -6.04 14.35 -2.19
N ASN A 61 -5.73 13.56 -3.22
CA ASN A 61 -5.89 13.91 -4.62
C ASN A 61 -6.67 12.81 -5.36
N PRO A 62 -7.85 13.08 -5.93
CA PRO A 62 -8.61 12.08 -6.65
C PRO A 62 -7.98 11.69 -8.01
N LYS A 63 -6.97 12.43 -8.49
CA LYS A 63 -6.28 12.15 -9.75
C LYS A 63 -5.10 11.19 -9.59
N GLU A 64 -4.73 10.86 -8.36
CA GLU A 64 -3.59 10.02 -8.02
C GLU A 64 -4.05 8.80 -7.24
N ILE A 65 -3.23 7.74 -7.28
CA ILE A 65 -3.42 6.58 -6.42
C ILE A 65 -3.34 7.06 -4.97
N SER A 66 -4.33 6.68 -4.16
CA SER A 66 -4.31 7.01 -2.74
C SER A 66 -3.15 6.33 -2.03
N GLU A 67 -2.34 7.10 -1.30
CA GLU A 67 -1.26 6.58 -0.46
C GLU A 67 -1.76 5.57 0.58
N PHE A 68 -3.00 5.73 1.06
CA PHE A 68 -3.60 4.85 2.06
C PHE A 68 -3.93 3.48 1.47
N PHE A 69 -4.41 3.42 0.22
CA PHE A 69 -4.57 2.15 -0.48
C PHE A 69 -3.21 1.56 -0.88
N GLU A 70 -2.27 2.40 -1.30
CA GLU A 70 -0.92 1.95 -1.65
C GLU A 70 -0.21 1.31 -0.45
N ASN A 71 -0.51 1.75 0.78
CA ASN A 71 0.02 1.14 1.99
C ASN A 71 -0.31 -0.34 2.14
N ILE A 72 -1.42 -0.83 1.58
CA ILE A 72 -1.71 -2.28 1.55
C ILE A 72 -0.59 -3.01 0.80
N ALA A 73 -0.25 -2.52 -0.40
CA ALA A 73 0.82 -3.10 -1.21
C ALA A 73 2.19 -2.92 -0.55
N ARG A 74 2.46 -1.74 0.01
CA ARG A 74 3.71 -1.41 0.71
C ARG A 74 3.96 -2.32 1.90
N ILE A 75 2.94 -2.57 2.73
CA ILE A 75 3.02 -3.50 3.86
C ILE A 75 3.39 -4.89 3.36
N ALA A 76 2.73 -5.36 2.30
CA ALA A 76 2.97 -6.70 1.76
C ALA A 76 4.40 -6.83 1.21
N ASN A 77 4.84 -5.83 0.42
CA ASN A 77 6.17 -5.75 -0.15
C ASN A 77 7.27 -5.62 0.91
N LEU A 78 7.04 -4.86 2.00
CA LEU A 78 8.02 -4.68 3.08
C LEU A 78 8.34 -6.01 3.78
N HIS A 79 7.33 -6.82 4.09
CA HIS A 79 7.55 -8.11 4.75
C HIS A 79 8.34 -9.07 3.84
N VAL A 80 8.01 -9.13 2.54
CA VAL A 80 8.71 -10.01 1.60
C VAL A 80 10.12 -9.50 1.31
N ALA A 81 10.33 -8.18 1.18
CA ALA A 81 11.66 -7.57 1.08
C ALA A 81 12.52 -7.87 2.31
N GLY A 82 11.90 -7.96 3.50
CA GLY A 82 12.53 -8.39 4.74
C GLY A 82 12.84 -9.88 4.83
N GLY A 83 12.47 -10.69 3.82
CA GLY A 83 12.74 -12.12 3.78
C GLY A 83 11.63 -13.01 4.33
N VAL A 84 10.45 -12.47 4.66
CA VAL A 84 9.28 -13.29 5.02
C VAL A 84 8.80 -14.05 3.79
N ASN A 85 8.61 -15.37 3.93
CA ASN A 85 8.01 -16.17 2.87
C ASN A 85 6.57 -15.68 2.60
N PRO A 86 6.19 -15.32 1.36
CA PRO A 86 4.84 -14.85 1.03
C PRO A 86 3.72 -15.77 1.54
N LYS A 87 3.95 -17.09 1.60
CA LYS A 87 2.96 -18.07 2.12
C LYS A 87 2.65 -17.88 3.61
N LYS A 88 3.58 -17.31 4.38
CA LYS A 88 3.48 -17.01 5.82
C LYS A 88 3.01 -15.58 6.11
N LEU A 89 2.77 -14.78 5.07
CA LEU A 89 2.21 -13.45 5.18
C LEU A 89 0.72 -13.49 4.87
N LYS A 90 -0.11 -13.01 5.80
CA LYS A 90 -1.56 -12.88 5.64
C LYS A 90 -1.92 -11.42 5.81
N VAL A 91 -2.34 -10.78 4.73
CA VAL A 91 -2.84 -9.41 4.77
C VAL A 91 -4.32 -9.41 4.42
N VAL A 92 -5.08 -8.56 5.09
CA VAL A 92 -6.47 -8.25 4.77
C VAL A 92 -6.68 -6.76 4.92
N ALA A 93 -7.51 -6.15 4.09
CA ALA A 93 -7.89 -4.75 4.24
C ALA A 93 -9.40 -4.59 4.39
N VAL A 94 -9.81 -3.60 5.20
CA VAL A 94 -11.21 -3.18 5.32
C VAL A 94 -11.29 -1.67 5.19
N VAL A 95 -12.25 -1.20 4.37
CA VAL A 95 -12.45 0.21 4.06
C VAL A 95 -13.76 0.69 4.68
N HIS A 96 -13.70 1.86 5.31
CA HIS A 96 -14.88 2.60 5.77
C HIS A 96 -14.61 4.10 5.86
N GLY A 97 -15.54 4.85 6.45
CA GLY A 97 -15.35 6.28 6.65
C GLY A 97 -15.12 7.05 5.34
N GLY A 98 -14.18 8.01 5.37
CA GLY A 98 -13.90 8.94 4.28
C GLY A 98 -13.35 8.29 3.00
N ALA A 99 -12.81 7.08 3.11
CA ALA A 99 -12.21 6.35 1.98
C ALA A 99 -13.23 5.75 1.00
N VAL A 100 -14.47 5.51 1.42
CA VAL A 100 -15.50 4.81 0.60
C VAL A 100 -15.72 5.40 -0.79
N PRO A 101 -15.78 6.74 -1.00
CA PRO A 101 -15.97 7.28 -2.33
C PRO A 101 -14.85 6.95 -3.33
N PHE A 102 -13.70 6.46 -2.87
CA PHE A 102 -12.53 6.18 -3.71
C PHE A 102 -12.38 4.71 -4.12
N ILE A 103 -13.26 3.83 -3.61
CA ILE A 103 -13.28 2.39 -3.93
C ILE A 103 -14.44 2.00 -4.85
N VAL A 104 -15.00 2.97 -5.58
CA VAL A 104 -16.09 2.76 -6.54
C VAL A 104 -15.54 2.44 -7.93
N ASN A 105 -16.39 1.88 -8.79
CA ASN A 105 -16.08 1.61 -10.19
C ASN A 105 -15.76 2.91 -10.96
N ASN A 106 -15.19 2.76 -12.15
CA ASN A 106 -14.70 3.90 -12.92
C ASN A 106 -15.82 4.91 -13.26
N GLU A 107 -16.99 4.42 -13.64
CA GLU A 107 -18.13 5.26 -13.99
C GLU A 107 -18.55 6.18 -12.83
N THR A 108 -18.75 5.58 -11.66
CA THR A 108 -19.19 6.30 -10.45
C THR A 108 -18.11 7.25 -9.95
N TYR A 109 -16.84 6.84 -10.03
CA TYR A 109 -15.71 7.70 -9.67
C TYR A 109 -15.62 8.92 -10.59
N LYS A 110 -15.77 8.72 -11.91
CA LYS A 110 -15.71 9.78 -12.92
C LYS A 110 -16.86 10.76 -12.78
N GLN A 111 -18.06 10.28 -12.50
CA GLN A 111 -19.21 11.16 -12.18
C GLN A 111 -18.93 12.04 -10.95
N LYS A 112 -18.23 11.50 -9.94
CA LYS A 112 -17.96 12.21 -8.69
C LYS A 112 -16.76 13.17 -8.76
N PHE A 113 -15.68 12.76 -9.41
CA PHE A 113 -14.39 13.44 -9.38
C PHE A 113 -13.92 13.99 -10.73
N GLY A 114 -14.63 13.70 -11.82
CA GLY A 114 -14.32 14.19 -13.16
C GLY A 114 -13.11 13.52 -13.82
N VAL A 115 -12.53 12.49 -13.21
CA VAL A 115 -11.38 11.73 -13.71
C VAL A 115 -11.65 10.23 -13.59
N ASP A 116 -10.94 9.41 -14.35
CA ASP A 116 -10.98 7.96 -14.18
C ASP A 116 -10.41 7.58 -12.80
N ASN A 117 -10.87 6.48 -12.22
CA ASN A 117 -10.41 6.02 -10.90
C ASN A 117 -8.98 5.48 -11.01
N PRO A 118 -7.97 6.18 -10.46
CA PRO A 118 -6.58 5.76 -10.57
C PRO A 118 -6.28 4.51 -9.71
N ASN A 119 -7.16 4.16 -8.76
CA ASN A 119 -6.93 3.10 -7.79
C ASN A 119 -7.31 1.70 -8.31
N LEU A 120 -8.11 1.58 -9.38
CA LEU A 120 -8.61 0.27 -9.84
C LEU A 120 -7.47 -0.71 -10.18
N PRO A 121 -6.42 -0.31 -10.93
CA PRO A 121 -5.31 -1.21 -11.23
C PRO A 121 -4.58 -1.71 -9.97
N LEU A 122 -4.48 -0.87 -8.93
CA LEU A 122 -3.92 -1.26 -7.64
C LEU A 122 -4.81 -2.31 -6.94
N PHE A 123 -6.14 -2.13 -6.92
CA PHE A 123 -7.04 -3.09 -6.29
C PHE A 123 -6.97 -4.46 -6.96
N THR A 124 -6.94 -4.49 -8.30
CA THR A 124 -6.76 -5.73 -9.06
C THR A 124 -5.44 -6.41 -8.69
N ALA A 125 -4.34 -5.66 -8.59
CA ALA A 125 -3.02 -6.20 -8.21
C ALA A 125 -3.01 -6.76 -6.77
N ILE A 126 -3.66 -6.08 -5.82
CA ILE A 126 -3.83 -6.55 -4.44
C ILE A 126 -4.63 -7.85 -4.39
N LYS A 127 -5.75 -7.93 -5.13
CA LYS A 127 -6.58 -9.14 -5.20
C LYS A 127 -5.82 -10.32 -5.81
N ASN A 128 -5.05 -10.08 -6.88
CA ASN A 128 -4.21 -11.09 -7.51
C ASN A 128 -3.09 -11.62 -6.60
N ALA A 129 -2.62 -10.81 -5.64
CA ALA A 129 -1.70 -11.24 -4.59
C ALA A 129 -2.39 -12.03 -3.46
N GLY A 130 -3.70 -12.26 -3.55
CA GLY A 130 -4.47 -13.05 -2.57
C GLY A 130 -4.86 -12.29 -1.31
N ILE A 131 -4.82 -10.94 -1.34
CA ILE A 131 -5.19 -10.08 -0.21
C ILE A 131 -6.69 -9.74 -0.34
N PRO A 132 -7.55 -10.14 0.61
CA PRO A 132 -8.96 -9.76 0.57
C PRO A 132 -9.16 -8.26 0.85
N LEU A 133 -10.07 -7.66 0.09
CA LEU A 133 -10.48 -6.26 0.22
C LEU A 133 -11.94 -6.22 0.64
N TYR A 134 -12.22 -5.64 1.80
CA TYR A 134 -13.57 -5.52 2.35
C TYR A 134 -14.04 -4.07 2.43
N VAL A 135 -15.35 -3.87 2.40
CA VAL A 135 -15.98 -2.58 2.67
C VAL A 135 -17.10 -2.70 3.71
N CYS A 136 -17.15 -1.72 4.62
CA CYS A 136 -18.13 -1.67 5.70
C CYS A 136 -19.56 -1.39 5.19
N GLY A 137 -20.43 -2.40 5.23
CA GLY A 137 -21.83 -2.30 4.83
C GLY A 137 -22.64 -1.26 5.60
N GLN A 138 -22.40 -1.10 6.91
CA GLN A 138 -23.00 -0.01 7.69
C GLN A 138 -22.63 1.39 7.16
N THR A 139 -21.41 1.56 6.65
CA THR A 139 -20.99 2.83 6.04
C THR A 139 -21.67 3.04 4.69
N LEU A 140 -21.75 2.00 3.86
CA LEU A 140 -22.46 2.06 2.58
C LEU A 140 -23.93 2.46 2.79
N PHE A 141 -24.60 1.79 3.72
CA PHE A 141 -26.00 2.06 4.06
C PHE A 141 -26.20 3.50 4.54
N LYS A 142 -25.43 3.94 5.55
CA LYS A 142 -25.53 5.31 6.09
C LYS A 142 -25.26 6.39 5.04
N ARG A 143 -24.37 6.11 4.09
CA ARG A 143 -23.98 7.05 3.02
C ARG A 143 -24.75 6.88 1.72
N LYS A 144 -25.73 5.96 1.69
CA LYS A 144 -26.56 5.66 0.51
C LYS A 144 -25.71 5.32 -0.72
N VAL A 145 -24.62 4.56 -0.52
CA VAL A 145 -23.78 4.05 -1.60
C VAL A 145 -24.36 2.72 -2.06
N ASP A 146 -24.64 2.62 -3.35
CA ASP A 146 -25.07 1.37 -3.98
C ASP A 146 -23.90 0.38 -4.07
N PRO A 147 -23.99 -0.81 -3.46
CA PRO A 147 -22.94 -1.83 -3.57
C PRO A 147 -22.59 -2.22 -5.01
N ALA A 148 -23.53 -2.11 -5.97
CA ALA A 148 -23.26 -2.39 -7.38
C ALA A 148 -22.29 -1.39 -8.04
N THR A 149 -22.09 -0.23 -7.40
CA THR A 149 -21.17 0.80 -7.88
C THR A 149 -19.75 0.66 -7.33
N LEU A 150 -19.49 -0.36 -6.51
CA LEU A 150 -18.15 -0.62 -5.96
C LEU A 150 -17.19 -1.14 -7.03
N ALA A 151 -15.89 -0.96 -6.81
CA ALA A 151 -14.87 -1.68 -7.55
C ALA A 151 -15.04 -3.20 -7.31
N PRO A 152 -14.97 -4.04 -8.36
CA PRO A 152 -15.35 -5.46 -8.29
C PRO A 152 -14.49 -6.30 -7.34
N GLU A 153 -13.31 -5.81 -6.96
CA GLU A 153 -12.41 -6.48 -6.01
C GLU A 153 -12.89 -6.41 -4.55
N PHE A 154 -13.81 -5.50 -4.24
CA PHE A 154 -14.31 -5.29 -2.88
C PHE A 154 -15.52 -6.15 -2.56
N GLU A 155 -15.44 -6.84 -1.43
CA GLU A 155 -16.54 -7.60 -0.85
C GLU A 155 -17.19 -6.83 0.30
N THR A 156 -18.51 -6.73 0.32
CA THR A 156 -19.22 -6.02 1.38
C THR A 156 -19.36 -6.90 2.62
N VAL A 157 -18.89 -6.40 3.77
CA VAL A 157 -19.00 -7.05 5.08
C VAL A 157 -20.01 -6.31 5.97
N LEU A 158 -20.50 -6.95 7.04
CA LEU A 158 -21.47 -6.33 7.95
C LEU A 158 -21.00 -4.96 8.45
N SER A 159 -19.81 -4.89 9.03
CA SER A 159 -19.18 -3.63 9.44
C SER A 159 -17.65 -3.75 9.52
N ALA A 160 -16.96 -2.62 9.40
CA ALA A 160 -15.53 -2.55 9.67
C ALA A 160 -15.22 -2.96 11.11
N ILE A 161 -16.01 -2.52 12.09
CA ILE A 161 -15.80 -2.85 13.52
C ILE A 161 -15.81 -4.36 13.75
N THR A 162 -16.81 -5.07 13.22
CA THR A 162 -16.91 -6.54 13.37
C THR A 162 -15.82 -7.27 12.61
N THR A 163 -15.40 -6.74 11.46
CA THR A 163 -14.26 -7.27 10.71
C THR A 163 -12.97 -7.12 11.51
N VAL A 164 -12.74 -5.93 12.08
CA VAL A 164 -11.55 -5.64 12.88
C VAL A 164 -11.47 -6.57 14.08
N THR A 165 -12.53 -6.65 14.89
CA THR A 165 -12.53 -7.51 16.08
C THR A 165 -12.40 -8.99 15.72
N THR A 166 -12.99 -9.43 14.61
CA THR A 166 -12.87 -10.82 14.11
C THR A 166 -11.42 -11.16 13.75
N TYR A 167 -10.73 -10.30 13.00
CA TYR A 167 -9.37 -10.58 12.57
C TYR A 167 -8.35 -10.40 13.70
N VAL A 168 -8.53 -9.40 14.57
CA VAL A 168 -7.70 -9.24 15.77
C VAL A 168 -7.80 -10.48 16.67
N ASN A 169 -8.99 -11.03 16.88
CA ASN A 169 -9.16 -12.29 17.63
C ASN A 169 -8.51 -13.51 16.95
N LYS A 170 -8.24 -13.44 15.64
CA LYS A 170 -7.49 -14.46 14.89
C LYS A 170 -5.96 -14.22 14.90
N GLY A 171 -5.50 -13.27 15.71
CA GLY A 171 -4.08 -12.93 15.86
C GLY A 171 -3.55 -11.96 14.79
N TYR A 172 -4.42 -11.21 14.11
CA TYR A 172 -3.98 -10.17 13.18
C TYR A 172 -3.60 -8.90 13.93
N VAL A 173 -2.47 -8.32 13.56
CA VAL A 173 -2.05 -6.98 13.99
C VAL A 173 -2.88 -5.94 13.24
N PHE A 174 -3.45 -4.99 13.97
CA PHE A 174 -4.24 -3.90 13.42
C PHE A 174 -3.36 -2.70 13.07
N LEU A 175 -3.45 -2.24 11.82
CA LEU A 175 -2.87 -0.99 11.35
C LEU A 175 -3.98 -0.13 10.75
N LYS A 176 -3.97 1.16 11.06
CA LYS A 176 -5.00 2.10 10.59
C LYS A 176 -4.38 3.21 9.75
N PHE A 177 -5.07 3.55 8.66
CA PHE A 177 -4.72 4.61 7.74
C PHE A 177 -5.91 5.55 7.46
#